data_AF-A0A409YIX4-F1
#
_entry.id   AF-A0A409YIX4-F1
#
_cell.length_a   1.000
_cell.length_b   1.000
_cell.length_c   1.000
_cell.angle_alpha   90.00
_cell.angle_beta   90.00
_cell.angle_gamma   90.00
#
_symmetry.space_group_name_H-M   'P 1'
#
loop_
_entity.id
_entity.type
_entity.pdbx_description
1 polymer ?
#
loop_
_entity_poly.entity_id
_entity_poly.type
_entity_poly.pdbx_seq_one_letter_code
_entity_poly.pdbx_strand_id
1 'polypeptide(L)'
;MKLNITHIVSTACLFIASTNALALEERSQREWWSEMPECGLKCLFKAAERLNCDVGDVKCLCELGTLRRFQLVFEECLSSSASCLTRSDYTKALKVIYSVPCVVATIGPVPTATIGPVPL
;
A
#
# COMPACT_ATOMS: atom_id res chain seq x y z
N MET A 1 -24.26 -45.04 45.11
CA MET A 1 -22.86 -44.81 44.71
C MET A 1 -22.65 -43.31 44.60
N LYS A 2 -21.59 -42.80 45.22
CA LYS A 2 -21.28 -41.39 45.46
C LYS A 2 -19.94 -41.10 44.80
N LEU A 3 -19.88 -40.12 43.89
CA LEU A 3 -18.68 -39.51 43.31
C LEU A 3 -19.17 -38.23 42.59
N ASN A 4 -19.25 -37.08 43.25
CA ASN A 4 -18.22 -36.13 43.69
C ASN A 4 -17.77 -35.17 42.58
N ILE A 5 -17.97 -33.89 42.86
CA ILE A 5 -17.80 -32.69 42.03
C ILE A 5 -16.36 -32.19 42.21
N THR A 6 -15.73 -31.72 41.14
CA THR A 6 -14.64 -30.75 41.25
C THR A 6 -14.76 -29.67 40.17
N HIS A 7 -14.74 -28.43 40.66
CA HIS A 7 -14.84 -27.18 39.95
C HIS A 7 -13.69 -26.96 38.97
N ILE A 8 -13.98 -26.40 37.79
CA ILE A 8 -12.99 -25.63 37.03
C ILE A 8 -13.54 -24.20 36.95
N VAL A 9 -13.08 -23.38 37.89
CA VAL A 9 -13.03 -21.93 37.76
C VAL A 9 -12.06 -21.62 36.64
N SER A 10 -12.51 -20.97 35.57
CA SER A 10 -11.58 -20.28 34.68
C SER A 10 -12.29 -19.14 33.95
N THR A 11 -12.19 -17.98 34.61
CA THR A 11 -11.88 -16.69 33.99
C THR A 11 -12.75 -16.25 32.81
N ALA A 12 -13.72 -15.41 33.12
CA ALA A 12 -14.22 -14.39 32.21
C ALA A 12 -13.04 -13.51 31.73
N CYS A 13 -12.51 -13.79 30.55
CA CYS A 13 -11.69 -12.82 29.83
C CYS A 13 -12.63 -11.79 29.19
N LEU A 14 -12.85 -10.71 29.94
CA LEU A 14 -13.20 -9.40 29.41
C LEU A 14 -12.16 -9.00 28.36
N PHE A 15 -12.47 -9.17 27.08
CA PHE A 15 -11.76 -8.48 26.01
C PHE A 15 -12.49 -7.16 25.73
N ILE A 16 -12.21 -6.15 26.55
CA ILE A 16 -12.29 -4.77 26.08
C ILE A 16 -10.94 -4.47 25.45
N ALA A 17 -10.85 -4.58 24.13
CA ALA A 17 -9.69 -4.12 23.37
C ALA A 17 -10.19 -3.21 22.25
N SER A 18 -10.18 -1.92 22.55
CA SER A 18 -10.25 -0.84 21.59
C SER A 18 -8.99 -0.85 20.70
N THR A 19 -9.11 -1.16 19.42
CA THR A 19 -8.10 -0.79 18.41
C THR A 19 -8.71 -0.76 17.01
N ASN A 20 -9.13 0.41 16.54
CA ASN A 20 -9.35 0.69 15.10
C ASN A 20 -8.03 0.83 14.32
N ALA A 21 -6.91 0.32 14.82
CA ALA A 21 -5.58 0.49 14.24
C ALA A 21 -5.12 -0.68 13.35
N LEU A 22 -5.85 -1.79 13.31
CA LEU A 22 -5.44 -2.99 12.56
C LEU A 22 -5.68 -2.93 11.03
N ALA A 23 -6.32 -1.88 10.52
CA ALA A 23 -6.62 -1.79 9.08
C ALA A 23 -5.43 -1.30 8.22
N LEU A 24 -4.32 -0.84 8.81
CA LEU A 24 -3.14 -0.39 8.05
C LEU A 24 -2.11 -1.49 7.81
N GLU A 25 -2.06 -2.50 8.69
CA GLU A 25 -1.02 -3.54 8.67
C GLU A 25 -1.36 -4.72 7.73
N GLU A 26 -2.63 -5.01 7.48
CA GLU A 26 -3.03 -6.09 6.57
C GLU A 26 -2.78 -5.76 5.08
N ARG A 27 -2.73 -4.47 4.72
CA ARG A 27 -2.26 -4.04 3.37
C ARG A 27 -0.75 -4.23 3.18
N SER A 28 0.01 -4.49 4.24
CA SER A 28 1.47 -4.66 4.17
C SER A 28 1.91 -6.03 3.62
N GLN A 29 1.04 -7.03 3.58
CA GLN A 29 1.43 -8.39 3.16
C GLN A 29 1.18 -8.70 1.68
N ARG A 30 0.45 -7.83 0.97
CA ARG A 30 0.15 -8.03 -0.45
C ARG A 30 0.93 -7.00 -1.25
N GLU A 31 1.71 -7.49 -2.21
CA GLU A 31 2.36 -6.64 -3.22
C GLU A 31 1.36 -5.62 -3.78
N TRP A 32 1.75 -4.34 -3.79
CA TRP A 32 0.86 -3.25 -4.22
C TRP A 32 0.39 -3.42 -5.67
N TRP A 33 1.21 -4.11 -6.48
CA TRP A 33 0.94 -4.43 -7.88
C TRP A 33 0.18 -5.75 -8.08
N SER A 34 -0.26 -6.43 -7.02
CA SER A 34 -0.93 -7.73 -7.10
C SER A 34 -2.22 -7.75 -7.94
N GLU A 35 -2.85 -6.59 -8.16
CA GLU A 35 -4.00 -6.44 -9.05
C GLU A 35 -3.62 -6.21 -10.53
N MET A 36 -2.32 -6.17 -10.83
CA MET A 36 -1.81 -5.97 -12.19
C MET A 36 -2.24 -7.15 -13.07
N PRO A 37 -2.93 -6.92 -14.21
CA PRO A 37 -3.21 -7.99 -15.16
C PRO A 37 -1.91 -8.58 -15.69
N GLU A 38 -1.91 -9.87 -16.01
CA GLU A 38 -0.71 -10.57 -16.49
C GLU A 38 -0.06 -9.89 -17.69
N CYS A 39 -0.87 -9.28 -18.56
CA CYS A 39 -0.38 -8.55 -19.73
C CYS A 39 0.50 -7.33 -19.36
N GLY A 40 0.26 -6.71 -18.19
CA GLY A 40 0.98 -5.55 -17.69
C GLY A 40 2.22 -5.91 -16.86
N LEU A 41 2.32 -7.13 -16.32
CA LEU A 41 3.43 -7.55 -15.44
C LEU A 41 4.79 -7.40 -16.13
N LYS A 42 4.93 -7.84 -17.38
CA LYS A 42 6.19 -7.71 -18.12
C LYS A 42 6.64 -6.25 -18.24
N CYS A 43 5.71 -5.34 -18.50
CA CYS A 43 6.01 -3.92 -18.61
C CYS A 43 6.30 -3.29 -17.25
N LEU A 44 5.63 -3.75 -16.19
CA LEU A 44 5.87 -3.33 -14.81
C LEU A 44 7.32 -3.63 -14.39
N PHE A 45 7.75 -4.89 -14.50
CA PHE A 45 9.10 -5.30 -14.12
C PHE A 45 10.17 -4.61 -14.98
N LYS A 46 9.93 -4.49 -16.29
CA LYS A 46 10.86 -3.79 -17.20
C LYS A 46 10.98 -2.29 -16.89
N ALA A 47 9.89 -1.65 -16.47
CA ALA A 47 9.91 -0.23 -16.10
C ALA A 47 10.72 0.00 -14.82
N ALA A 48 10.60 -0.89 -13.83
CA ALA A 48 11.37 -0.81 -12.58
C ALA A 48 12.86 -1.09 -12.85
N GLU A 49 13.17 -2.13 -13.64
CA GLU A 49 14.54 -2.47 -14.05
C GLU A 49 15.23 -1.29 -14.75
N ARG A 50 14.54 -0.59 -15.66
CA ARG A 50 15.08 0.59 -16.34
C ARG A 50 15.43 1.75 -15.40
N LEU A 51 14.80 1.81 -14.23
CA LEU A 51 15.06 2.83 -13.23
C LEU A 51 16.01 2.36 -12.13
N ASN A 52 16.51 1.12 -12.23
CA ASN A 52 17.31 0.47 -11.19
C ASN A 52 16.58 0.43 -9.83
N CYS A 53 15.25 0.33 -9.86
CA CYS A 53 14.42 0.08 -8.68
C CYS A 53 13.86 -1.34 -8.73
N ASP A 54 13.63 -1.94 -7.57
CA ASP A 54 12.77 -3.11 -7.48
C ASP A 54 11.29 -2.69 -7.51
N VAL A 55 10.41 -3.50 -8.09
CA VAL A 55 8.97 -3.18 -8.15
C VAL A 55 8.35 -3.13 -6.75
N GLY A 56 8.83 -3.95 -5.82
CA GLY A 56 8.41 -3.96 -4.42
C GLY A 56 9.06 -2.84 -3.59
N ASP A 57 10.14 -2.22 -4.08
CA ASP A 57 10.76 -1.06 -3.43
C ASP A 57 10.00 0.23 -3.75
N VAL A 58 8.85 0.37 -3.09
CA VAL A 58 8.00 1.55 -3.19
C VAL A 58 8.76 2.82 -2.80
N LYS A 59 9.75 2.77 -1.90
CA LYS A 59 10.54 3.96 -1.55
C LYS A 59 11.35 4.45 -2.74
N CYS A 60 12.05 3.54 -3.43
CA CYS A 60 12.80 3.85 -4.65
C CYS A 60 11.87 4.40 -5.74
N LEU A 61 10.75 3.71 -6.00
CA LEU A 61 9.78 4.13 -7.01
C LEU A 61 9.19 5.52 -6.73
N CYS A 62 9.03 5.87 -5.45
CA CYS A 62 8.42 7.13 -5.03
C CYS A 62 9.42 8.29 -4.84
N GLU A 63 10.69 8.09 -5.16
CA GLU A 63 11.66 9.20 -5.20
C GLU A 63 11.23 10.29 -6.18
N LEU A 64 11.65 11.53 -5.87
CA LEU A 64 11.25 12.71 -6.63
C LEU A 64 11.67 12.57 -8.10
N GLY A 65 10.69 12.45 -9.00
CA GLY A 65 10.90 12.28 -10.44
C GLY A 65 11.01 10.82 -10.89
N THR A 66 11.32 9.87 -10.01
CA THR A 66 11.36 8.44 -10.33
C THR A 66 9.97 7.90 -10.63
N LEU A 67 8.98 8.24 -9.80
CA LEU A 67 7.59 7.77 -9.98
C LEU A 67 7.03 8.13 -11.36
N ARG A 68 7.26 9.38 -11.79
CA ARG A 68 6.78 9.84 -13.10
C ARG A 68 7.50 9.13 -14.24
N ARG A 69 8.81 8.91 -14.13
CA ARG A 69 9.56 8.14 -15.13
C ARG A 69 9.09 6.69 -15.18
N PHE A 70 8.77 6.10 -14.04
CA PHE A 70 8.28 4.73 -13.93
C PHE A 70 6.96 4.57 -14.68
N GLN A 71 6.01 5.47 -14.45
CA GLN A 71 4.73 5.49 -15.14
C GLN A 71 4.89 5.68 -16.65
N LEU A 72 5.76 6.61 -17.08
CA LEU A 72 6.01 6.85 -18.52
C LEU A 72 6.60 5.64 -19.23
N VAL A 73 7.63 5.01 -18.65
CA VAL A 73 8.26 3.82 -19.24
C VAL A 73 7.29 2.64 -19.26
N PHE A 74 6.46 2.52 -18.22
CA PHE A 74 5.41 1.52 -18.19
C PHE A 74 4.40 1.73 -19.33
N GLU A 75 3.88 2.94 -19.50
CA GLU A 75 2.92 3.28 -20.55
C GLU A 75 3.48 3.08 -21.96
N GLU A 76 4.74 3.45 -22.18
CA GLU A 76 5.45 3.22 -23.44
C GLU A 76 5.53 1.72 -23.76
N CYS A 77 5.88 0.90 -22.76
CA CYS A 77 5.91 -0.54 -22.90
C CYS A 77 4.50 -1.11 -23.13
N LEU A 78 3.51 -0.65 -22.37
CA LEU A 78 2.14 -1.16 -22.44
C LEU A 78 1.54 -0.90 -23.82
N SER A 79 1.77 0.30 -24.36
CA SER A 79 1.27 0.75 -25.67
C SER A 79 1.97 0.05 -26.85
N SER A 80 3.21 -0.41 -26.66
CA SER A 80 3.95 -1.20 -27.65
C SER A 80 3.76 -2.72 -27.48
N SER A 81 3.18 -3.16 -26.36
CA SER A 81 2.93 -4.57 -26.09
C SER A 81 1.70 -5.06 -26.86
N ALA A 82 1.85 -6.17 -27.58
CA ALA A 82 0.72 -6.89 -28.18
C ALA A 82 -0.09 -7.70 -27.14
N SER A 83 0.24 -7.57 -25.85
CA SER A 83 -0.27 -8.43 -24.76
C SER A 83 -1.53 -7.85 -24.12
N CYS A 84 -1.63 -6.53 -23.99
CA CYS A 84 -2.81 -5.85 -23.41
C CYS A 84 -3.74 -5.33 -24.51
N LEU A 85 -4.34 -6.24 -25.29
CA LEU A 85 -5.19 -5.88 -26.45
C LEU A 85 -6.59 -5.38 -26.05
N THR A 86 -7.07 -5.77 -24.86
CA THR A 86 -8.40 -5.36 -24.42
C THR A 86 -8.34 -4.02 -23.71
N ARG A 87 -9.32 -3.16 -24.00
CA ARG A 87 -9.48 -1.87 -23.32
C ARG A 87 -9.61 -2.03 -21.80
N SER A 88 -10.22 -3.15 -21.35
CA SER A 88 -10.41 -3.45 -19.93
C SER A 88 -9.06 -3.68 -19.23
N ASP A 89 -8.22 -4.55 -19.79
CA ASP A 89 -6.93 -4.89 -19.17
C ASP A 89 -5.97 -3.73 -19.19
N TYR A 90 -5.94 -2.97 -20.30
CA TYR A 90 -5.17 -1.73 -20.39
C TYR A 90 -5.56 -0.74 -19.28
N THR A 91 -6.87 -0.54 -19.08
CA THR A 91 -7.37 0.38 -18.05
C THR A 91 -7.05 -0.10 -16.63
N LYS A 92 -7.15 -1.42 -16.36
CA LYS A 92 -6.76 -2.00 -15.08
C LYS A 92 -5.26 -1.82 -14.82
N ALA A 93 -4.43 -2.08 -15.82
CA ALA A 93 -2.98 -1.92 -15.73
C ALA A 93 -2.58 -0.48 -15.38
N LEU A 94 -3.19 0.50 -16.05
CA LEU A 94 -3.00 1.91 -15.71
C LEU A 94 -3.48 2.23 -14.29
N LYS A 95 -4.66 1.74 -13.90
CA LYS A 95 -5.16 1.99 -12.54
C LYS A 95 -4.16 1.53 -11.48
N VAL A 96 -3.53 0.36 -11.68
CA VAL A 96 -2.52 -0.16 -10.75
C VAL A 96 -1.27 0.72 -10.75
N ILE A 97 -0.71 1.09 -11.92
CA ILE A 97 0.51 1.92 -11.98
C ILE A 97 0.33 3.31 -11.39
N TYR A 98 -0.88 3.85 -11.44
CA TYR A 98 -1.22 5.14 -10.82
C TYR A 98 -1.59 5.02 -9.34
N SER A 99 -1.72 3.81 -8.81
CA SER A 99 -2.04 3.52 -7.40
C SER A 99 -0.80 3.09 -6.59
N VAL A 100 0.42 3.32 -7.09
CA VAL A 100 1.67 3.07 -6.35
C VAL A 100 1.57 3.76 -4.98
N PRO A 101 1.73 3.03 -3.86
CA PRO A 101 1.47 3.57 -2.53
C PRO A 101 2.65 4.43 -2.03
N CYS A 102 2.89 5.55 -2.70
CA CYS A 102 3.84 6.54 -2.24
C CYS A 102 3.33 7.19 -0.97
N VAL A 103 4.00 6.90 0.16
CA VAL A 103 3.78 7.65 1.39
C VAL A 103 4.24 9.07 1.11
N VAL A 104 3.29 9.99 0.90
CA VAL A 104 3.59 11.40 1.03
C VAL A 104 4.06 11.55 2.47
N ALA A 105 5.33 11.84 2.67
CA ALA A 105 5.82 12.22 3.98
C ALA A 105 5.03 13.47 4.38
N THR A 106 3.92 13.29 5.07
CA THR A 106 3.25 14.36 5.79
C THR A 106 4.28 14.81 6.80
N ILE A 107 4.88 15.97 6.47
CA ILE A 107 5.64 16.84 7.35
C ILE A 107 5.00 16.73 8.75
N GLY A 108 5.83 16.55 9.78
CA GLY A 108 5.46 16.11 11.13
C GLY A 108 4.34 16.90 11.83
N PRO A 109 4.06 16.62 13.12
CA PRO A 109 2.95 17.25 13.83
C PRO A 109 2.98 18.77 13.63
N VAL A 110 1.91 19.30 13.03
CA VAL A 110 1.70 20.74 12.90
C VAL A 110 1.92 21.36 14.28
N PRO A 111 2.85 22.31 14.45
CA PRO A 111 2.96 23.00 15.73
C PRO A 111 1.62 23.72 15.95
N THR A 112 0.87 23.25 16.94
CA THR A 112 -0.27 23.96 17.48
C THR A 112 0.24 25.35 17.87
N ALA A 113 -0.15 26.37 17.09
CA ALA A 113 0.06 27.75 17.48
C ALA A 113 -0.79 28.01 18.73
N THR A 114 -0.18 27.88 19.91
CA THR A 114 -0.75 28.39 21.15
C THR A 114 -0.73 29.91 21.05
N ILE A 115 -1.89 30.49 20.72
CA ILE A 115 -2.13 31.93 20.79
C ILE A 115 -2.05 32.31 22.27
N GLY A 116 -0.91 32.87 22.69
CA GLY A 116 -0.80 33.54 23.98
C GLY A 116 -1.50 34.90 23.95
N PRO A 117 -2.16 35.33 25.04
CA PRO A 117 -2.85 36.62 25.07
C PRO A 117 -1.83 37.77 25.01
N VAL A 118 -2.11 38.73 24.12
CA VAL A 118 -1.40 40.01 23.99
C VAL A 118 -1.68 40.86 25.24
N PRO A 119 -0.67 41.35 25.98
CA PRO A 119 -0.88 42.37 27.00
C PRO A 119 -0.98 43.77 26.34
N LEU A 120 -1.90 44.57 26.89
CA LEU A 120 -2.26 45.93 26.50
C LEU A 120 -1.07 46.91 26.43
#